data_AF-A0AA42IYC8-F1
#
_entry.id   AF-A0AA42IYC8-F1
#
_cell.length_a   1.000
_cell.length_b   1.000
_cell.length_c   1.000
_cell.angle_alpha   90.00
_cell.angle_beta   90.00
_cell.angle_gamma   90.00
#
_symmetry.space_group_name_H-M   'P 1'
#
loop_
_entity.id
_entity.type
_entity.pdbx_description
1 polymer ?
#
loop_
_entity_poly.entity_id
_entity_poly.type
_entity_poly.pdbx_seq_one_letter_code
_entity_poly.pdbx_strand_id
1 'polypeptide(L)'
;MIIYVSDENTVLWSHSDNSVKSLEEYMDDPRCIRVPDDIVIPIVPQDDYMYKLVYHQELQSVNLERLGKKPLTERALIERTHGLCLQSGEDSLMSMELSLDTNGKITTAGDDSLLLMELLTSIDEKLNQLLSQRA
;
A
#
# COMPACT_ATOMS: atom_id res chain seq x y z
N MET A 1 32.47 -6.67 0.80
CA MET A 1 31.18 -6.08 1.20
C MET A 1 30.56 -6.98 2.26
N ILE A 2 29.78 -6.42 3.18
CA ILE A 2 29.00 -7.16 4.17
C ILE A 2 27.52 -7.05 3.83
N ILE A 3 26.81 -8.17 3.93
CA ILE A 3 25.35 -8.20 3.90
C ILE A 3 24.85 -8.79 5.21
N TYR A 4 23.77 -8.23 5.73
CA TYR A 4 23.08 -8.78 6.88
C TYR A 4 21.77 -9.40 6.41
N VAL A 5 21.60 -10.69 6.69
CA VAL A 5 20.46 -11.47 6.21
C VAL A 5 19.52 -11.88 7.33
N SER A 6 18.21 -11.87 7.06
CA SER A 6 17.20 -12.49 7.93
C SER A 6 17.28 -14.02 7.85
N ASP A 7 16.57 -14.71 8.74
CA ASP A 7 16.44 -16.19 8.75
C ASP A 7 15.87 -16.75 7.43
N GLU A 8 15.13 -15.92 6.69
CA GLU A 8 14.61 -16.23 5.35
C GLU A 8 15.54 -15.79 4.22
N ASN A 9 16.86 -15.67 4.47
CA ASN A 9 17.87 -15.19 3.52
C ASN A 9 17.56 -13.81 2.91
N THR A 10 16.84 -12.97 3.64
CA THR A 10 16.43 -11.65 3.16
C THR A 10 17.50 -10.64 3.49
N VAL A 11 18.02 -9.91 2.50
CA VAL A 11 18.98 -8.84 2.76
C VAL A 11 18.27 -7.69 3.48
N LEU A 12 18.65 -7.45 4.73
CA LEU A 12 18.13 -6.36 5.56
C LEU A 12 18.91 -5.07 5.34
N TRP A 13 20.23 -5.18 5.30
CA TRP A 13 21.13 -4.08 4.97
C TRP A 13 22.44 -4.61 4.38
N SER A 14 23.17 -3.73 3.73
CA SER A 14 24.48 -4.00 3.14
C SER A 14 25.44 -2.85 3.42
N HIS A 15 26.70 -3.16 3.67
CA HIS A 15 27.75 -2.19 3.91
C HIS A 15 28.99 -2.52 3.06
N SER A 16 29.57 -1.51 2.40
CA SER A 16 30.74 -1.71 1.53
C SER A 16 31.98 -2.11 2.33
N ASP A 17 32.18 -1.52 3.51
CA ASP A 17 33.28 -1.86 4.40
C ASP A 17 33.11 -3.22 5.08
N ASN A 18 34.19 -4.00 5.07
CA ASN A 18 34.29 -5.31 5.72
C ASN A 18 34.65 -5.20 7.21
N SER A 19 35.03 -4.02 7.70
CA SER A 19 35.37 -3.79 9.11
C SER A 19 34.18 -3.98 10.06
N VAL A 20 32.94 -3.89 9.57
CA VAL A 20 31.72 -4.06 10.39
C VAL A 20 31.67 -5.45 11.04
N LYS A 21 32.26 -6.47 10.41
CA LYS A 21 32.33 -7.83 10.97
C LYS A 21 33.39 -7.99 12.08
N SER A 22 34.25 -7.00 12.30
CA SER A 22 35.20 -6.99 13.42
C SER A 22 34.62 -6.41 14.71
N LEU A 23 33.40 -5.89 14.68
CA LEU A 23 32.68 -5.46 15.87
C LEU A 23 32.14 -6.68 16.63
N GLU A 24 32.25 -6.69 17.96
CA GLU A 24 31.84 -7.82 18.81
C GLU A 24 30.39 -8.26 18.54
N GLU A 25 29.49 -7.32 18.26
CA GLU A 25 28.07 -7.58 17.99
C GLU A 25 27.81 -8.41 16.72
N TYR A 26 28.73 -8.36 15.73
CA TYR A 26 28.53 -8.96 14.41
C TYR A 26 29.57 -10.03 14.06
N MET A 27 30.60 -10.20 14.89
CA MET A 27 31.71 -11.11 14.64
C MET A 27 31.26 -12.57 14.60
N ASP A 28 30.42 -12.96 15.56
CA ASP A 28 29.91 -14.31 15.73
C ASP A 28 28.48 -14.50 15.19
N ASP A 29 27.86 -13.43 14.64
CA ASP A 29 26.50 -13.52 14.10
C ASP A 29 26.52 -14.22 12.71
N PRO A 30 25.89 -15.41 12.57
CA PRO A 30 25.83 -16.13 11.29
C PRO A 30 25.05 -15.37 10.22
N ARG A 31 24.23 -14.38 10.60
CA ARG A 31 23.47 -13.51 9.69
C ARG A 31 24.33 -12.42 9.06
N CYS A 32 25.51 -12.14 9.61
CA CYS A 32 26.47 -11.19 9.06
C CYS A 32 27.43 -11.92 8.10
N ILE A 33 27.16 -11.82 6.80
CA ILE A 33 27.91 -12.56 5.77
C ILE A 33 28.86 -11.60 5.05
N ARG A 34 30.13 -12.02 4.95
CA ARG A 34 31.10 -11.34 4.09
C ARG A 34 30.94 -11.87 2.68
N VAL A 35 30.63 -10.97 1.76
CA VAL A 35 30.47 -11.28 0.35
C VAL A 35 31.54 -10.60 -0.51
N PRO A 36 31.88 -11.18 -1.68
CA PRO A 36 32.77 -10.56 -2.65
C PRO A 36 32.32 -9.14 -3.00
N ASP A 37 33.29 -8.25 -3.29
CA ASP A 37 33.01 -6.86 -3.65
C ASP A 37 32.33 -6.72 -5.02
N ASP A 38 32.29 -7.79 -5.82
CA ASP A 38 31.70 -7.83 -7.16
C ASP A 38 30.18 -8.12 -7.17
N ILE A 39 29.56 -8.35 -6.01
CA ILE A 39 28.11 -8.58 -5.95
C ILE A 39 27.36 -7.28 -6.22
N VAL A 40 26.51 -7.29 -7.25
CA VAL A 40 25.60 -6.18 -7.55
C VAL A 40 24.30 -6.35 -6.77
N ILE A 41 23.97 -5.36 -5.93
CA ILE A 41 22.67 -5.30 -5.26
C ILE A 41 21.68 -4.60 -6.19
N PRO A 42 20.61 -5.26 -6.65
CA PRO A 42 19.63 -4.65 -7.53
C PRO A 42 18.88 -3.52 -6.81
N ILE A 43 18.66 -2.41 -7.52
CA ILE A 43 17.90 -1.27 -7.03
C ILE A 43 16.42 -1.66 -6.99
N VAL A 44 15.76 -1.42 -5.86
CA VAL A 44 14.31 -1.65 -5.72
C VAL A 44 13.55 -0.62 -6.56
N PRO A 45 12.72 -1.06 -7.53
CA PRO A 45 11.89 -0.16 -8.33
C PRO A 45 10.91 0.65 -7.46
N GLN A 46 10.67 1.91 -7.84
CA GLN A 46 9.63 2.75 -7.24
C GLN A 46 8.30 2.57 -7.98
N ASP A 47 7.71 1.39 -7.92
CA ASP A 47 6.41 1.09 -8.53
C ASP A 47 5.36 0.66 -7.48
N ASP A 48 4.20 0.21 -7.95
CA ASP A 48 3.10 -0.27 -7.12
C ASP A 48 3.32 -1.68 -6.54
N TYR A 49 4.52 -2.25 -6.62
CA TYR A 49 4.82 -3.60 -6.14
C TYR A 49 5.80 -3.59 -4.97
N MET A 50 5.66 -4.60 -4.11
CA MET A 50 6.59 -4.90 -3.04
C MET A 50 7.64 -5.89 -3.55
N TYR A 51 8.88 -5.61 -3.17
CA TYR A 51 10.01 -6.44 -3.52
C TYR A 51 10.78 -6.87 -2.27
N LYS A 52 11.45 -8.01 -2.37
CA LYS A 52 12.32 -8.57 -1.34
C LYS A 52 13.68 -8.87 -1.97
N LEU A 53 14.75 -8.43 -1.32
CA LEU A 53 16.10 -8.82 -1.71
C LEU A 53 16.43 -10.14 -1.05
N VAL A 54 16.68 -11.17 -1.84
CA VAL A 54 17.01 -12.52 -1.35
C VAL A 54 18.44 -12.84 -1.73
N TYR A 55 19.24 -13.22 -0.73
CA TYR A 55 20.62 -13.65 -0.93
C TYR A 55 20.67 -15.16 -1.19
N HIS A 56 21.21 -15.54 -2.35
CA HIS A 56 21.45 -16.95 -2.68
C HIS A 56 22.93 -17.28 -2.44
N GLN A 57 23.19 -18.06 -1.40
CA GLN A 57 24.55 -18.45 -1.01
C GLN A 57 25.24 -19.30 -2.10
N GLU A 58 24.50 -20.17 -2.80
CA GLU A 58 25.03 -21.06 -3.85
C GLU A 58 25.56 -20.29 -5.07
N LEU A 59 24.85 -19.23 -5.46
CA LEU A 59 25.18 -18.41 -6.63
C LEU A 59 25.98 -17.16 -6.26
N GLN A 60 26.18 -16.90 -4.97
CA GLN A 60 26.74 -15.65 -4.44
C GLN A 60 26.10 -14.42 -5.11
N SER A 61 24.77 -14.40 -5.25
CA SER A 61 24.04 -13.33 -5.91
C SER A 61 22.87 -12.84 -5.05
N VAL A 62 22.52 -11.57 -5.21
CA VAL A 62 21.32 -10.98 -4.60
C VAL A 62 20.25 -10.83 -5.68
N ASN A 63 19.15 -11.55 -5.52
CA ASN A 63 18.02 -11.49 -6.44
C ASN A 63 16.91 -10.62 -5.85
N LEU A 64 16.21 -9.90 -6.73
CA LEU A 64 15.03 -9.13 -6.37
C LEU A 64 13.78 -9.96 -6.65
N GLU A 65 13.11 -10.44 -5.61
CA GLU A 65 11.86 -11.18 -5.73
C GLU A 65 10.66 -10.24 -5.59
N ARG A 66 9.68 -10.37 -6.49
CA ARG A 66 8.44 -9.60 -6.45
C ARG A 66 7.43 -10.31 -5.55
N LEU A 67 7.12 -9.74 -4.39
CA LEU A 67 6.20 -10.32 -3.42
C LEU A 67 4.73 -10.14 -3.84
N GLY A 68 4.37 -8.97 -4.37
CA GLY A 68 2.98 -8.67 -4.68
C GLY A 68 2.72 -7.18 -4.84
N LYS A 69 1.45 -6.80 -5.04
CA LYS A 69 1.04 -5.39 -5.15
C LYS A 69 1.08 -4.74 -3.77
N LYS A 70 1.61 -3.52 -3.68
CA LYS A 70 1.61 -2.71 -2.46
C LYS A 70 0.16 -2.52 -1.99
N PRO A 71 -0.11 -2.67 -0.69
CA PRO A 71 -1.41 -2.28 -0.16
C PRO A 71 -1.60 -0.79 -0.40
N LEU A 72 -2.83 -0.40 -0.77
CA LEU A 72 -3.20 1.00 -0.86
C LEU A 72 -2.97 1.64 0.50
N THR A 73 -2.33 2.81 0.52
CA THR A 73 -2.20 3.57 1.76
C THR A 73 -3.57 3.96 2.27
N GLU A 74 -3.73 4.10 3.59
CA GLU A 74 -5.00 4.51 4.20
C GLU A 74 -5.52 5.81 3.59
N ARG A 75 -4.63 6.76 3.30
CA ARG A 75 -4.97 8.01 2.61
C ARG A 75 -5.50 7.77 1.19
N ALA A 76 -4.83 6.93 0.39
CA ALA A 76 -5.31 6.61 -0.96
C ALA A 76 -6.66 5.87 -0.94
N LEU A 77 -6.91 5.04 0.08
CA LEU A 77 -8.22 4.41 0.29
C LEU A 77 -9.30 5.45 0.62
N ILE A 78 -9.00 6.40 1.50
CA ILE A 78 -9.93 7.49 1.88
C ILE A 78 -10.26 8.36 0.66
N GLU A 79 -9.25 8.80 -0.09
CA GLU A 79 -9.45 9.62 -1.31
C GLU A 79 -10.28 8.87 -2.37
N ARG A 80 -10.00 7.58 -2.57
CA ARG A 80 -10.79 6.75 -3.50
C ARG A 80 -12.23 6.58 -3.03
N THR A 81 -12.44 6.37 -1.73
CA THR A 81 -13.79 6.18 -1.16
C THR A 81 -14.60 7.47 -1.25
N HIS A 82 -13.96 8.62 -1.02
CA HIS A 82 -14.57 9.94 -1.17
C HIS A 82 -15.03 10.17 -2.62
N GLY A 83 -14.18 9.88 -3.61
CA GLY A 83 -14.57 9.99 -5.03
C GLY A 83 -15.76 9.11 -5.40
N LEU A 84 -15.81 7.87 -4.90
CA LEU A 84 -16.95 6.97 -5.11
C LEU A 84 -18.23 7.48 -4.42
N CYS A 85 -18.09 8.10 -3.24
CA CYS A 85 -19.20 8.67 -2.49
C CYS A 85 -19.87 9.82 -3.26
N LEU A 86 -19.06 10.73 -3.81
CA LEU A 86 -19.54 11.83 -4.64
C LEU A 86 -20.26 11.32 -5.89
N GLN A 87 -19.64 10.39 -6.61
CA GLN A 87 -20.23 9.79 -7.81
C GLN A 87 -21.57 9.09 -7.50
N SER A 88 -21.63 8.32 -6.41
CA SER A 88 -22.87 7.65 -6.00
C SER A 88 -23.98 8.64 -5.61
N GLY A 89 -23.62 9.82 -5.08
CA GLY A 89 -24.57 10.89 -4.78
C GLY A 89 -25.15 11.50 -6.06
N GLU A 90 -24.30 11.77 -7.05
CA GLU A 90 -24.72 12.25 -8.38
C GLU A 90 -25.63 11.24 -9.09
N ASP A 91 -25.28 9.96 -9.06
CA ASP A 91 -26.09 8.88 -9.65
C ASP A 91 -27.47 8.76 -8.96
N SER A 92 -27.52 8.97 -7.64
CA SER A 92 -28.77 8.95 -6.87
C SER A 92 -29.68 10.12 -7.26
N LEU A 93 -29.12 11.32 -7.43
CA LEU A 93 -29.84 12.50 -7.92
C LEU A 93 -30.38 12.28 -9.34
N MET A 94 -29.54 11.78 -10.25
CA MET A 94 -29.94 11.44 -11.62
C MET A 94 -31.09 10.42 -11.63
N SER A 95 -31.02 9.40 -10.76
CA SER A 95 -32.10 8.41 -10.61
C SER A 95 -33.41 9.03 -10.10
N MET A 96 -33.34 9.99 -9.18
CA MET A 96 -34.52 10.72 -8.71
C MET A 96 -35.14 11.58 -9.82
N GLU A 97 -34.32 12.27 -10.61
CA GLU A 97 -34.78 13.06 -11.76
C GLU A 97 -35.48 12.19 -12.80
N LEU A 98 -34.91 11.03 -13.12
CA LEU A 98 -35.49 10.09 -14.09
C LEU A 98 -36.76 9.39 -13.59
N SER A 99 -36.85 9.12 -12.29
CA SER A 99 -37.99 8.42 -11.68
C SER A 99 -39.20 9.34 -11.43
N LEU A 100 -39.02 10.66 -11.33
CA LEU A 100 -40.13 11.60 -11.19
C LEU A 100 -41.16 11.54 -12.34
N ASP A 101 -40.79 11.00 -13.51
CA ASP A 101 -41.65 10.92 -14.70
C ASP A 101 -42.49 9.61 -14.81
N THR A 102 -42.38 8.66 -13.86
CA THR A 102 -43.05 7.33 -13.96
C THR A 102 -44.05 6.98 -12.84
N ASN A 103 -45.08 7.80 -12.66
CA ASN A 103 -46.39 7.47 -12.03
C ASN A 103 -46.43 6.41 -10.88
N GLY A 104 -46.50 6.88 -9.62
CA GLY A 104 -47.32 6.26 -8.55
C GLY A 104 -46.71 5.18 -7.63
N LYS A 105 -45.73 4.36 -8.06
CA LYS A 105 -45.02 3.41 -7.16
C LYS A 105 -43.72 3.97 -6.56
N ILE A 106 -43.49 5.27 -6.75
CA ILE A 106 -42.17 5.94 -6.67
C ILE A 106 -41.94 6.65 -5.33
N THR A 107 -42.96 6.82 -4.50
CA THR A 107 -42.83 7.49 -3.19
C THR A 107 -41.86 6.77 -2.24
N THR A 108 -41.88 5.44 -2.19
CA THR A 108 -40.90 4.66 -1.40
C THR A 108 -39.49 4.71 -1.98
N ALA A 109 -39.34 4.81 -3.31
CA ALA A 109 -38.03 4.90 -3.95
C ALA A 109 -37.37 6.28 -3.72
N GLY A 110 -38.17 7.36 -3.73
CA GLY A 110 -37.68 8.71 -3.43
C GLY A 110 -37.22 8.87 -1.98
N ASP A 111 -37.96 8.31 -1.02
CA ASP A 111 -37.59 8.35 0.40
C ASP A 111 -36.29 7.55 0.67
N ASP A 112 -36.14 6.37 0.04
CA ASP A 112 -34.90 5.57 0.13
C ASP A 112 -33.70 6.28 -0.53
N SER A 113 -33.90 6.97 -1.66
CA SER A 113 -32.86 7.77 -2.31
C SER A 113 -32.41 8.97 -1.46
N LEU A 114 -33.35 9.63 -0.77
CA LEU A 114 -33.02 10.72 0.16
C LEU A 114 -32.23 10.21 1.38
N LEU A 115 -32.62 9.07 1.94
CA LEU A 115 -31.90 8.44 3.04
C LEU A 115 -30.47 8.02 2.62
N LEU A 116 -30.31 7.48 1.40
CA LEU A 116 -29.00 7.18 0.84
C LEU A 116 -28.15 8.44 0.68
N MET A 117 -28.73 9.55 0.25
CA MET A 117 -28.03 10.82 0.12
C MET A 117 -27.58 11.38 1.47
N GLU A 118 -28.41 11.26 2.50
CA GLU A 118 -28.05 11.63 3.88
C GLU A 118 -26.89 10.78 4.40
N LEU A 119 -26.94 9.47 4.15
CA LEU A 119 -25.85 8.55 4.51
C LEU A 119 -24.54 8.90 3.79
N LEU A 120 -24.60 9.16 2.48
CA LEU A 120 -23.44 9.56 1.68
C LEU A 120 -22.85 10.89 2.18
N THR A 121 -23.70 11.84 2.57
CA THR A 121 -23.25 13.12 3.15
C THR A 121 -22.54 12.91 4.49
N SER A 122 -23.06 12.02 5.34
CA SER A 122 -22.42 11.67 6.61
C SER A 122 -21.08 10.96 6.42
N ILE A 123 -20.99 10.07 5.42
CA ILE A 123 -19.74 9.42 5.03
C ILE A 123 -18.72 10.44 4.52
N ASP A 124 -19.14 11.36 3.65
CA ASP A 124 -18.29 12.41 3.10
C ASP A 124 -17.70 13.31 4.20
N GLU A 125 -18.54 13.73 5.15
CA GLU A 125 -18.10 14.53 6.30
C GLU A 125 -17.06 13.79 7.15
N LYS A 126 -17.22 12.48 7.34
CA LYS A 126 -16.26 11.64 8.08
C LYS A 126 -14.95 11.45 7.32
N LEU A 127 -15.00 11.25 6.00
CA LEU A 127 -13.81 11.14 5.17
C LEU A 127 -13.02 12.47 5.17
N ASN A 128 -13.70 13.61 5.09
CA ASN A 128 -13.09 14.93 5.20
C ASN A 128 -12.47 15.20 6.58
N GLN A 129 -13.10 14.74 7.67
CA GLN A 129 -12.51 14.79 9.01
C GLN A 129 -11.22 13.96 9.11
N LEU A 130 -11.19 12.76 8.53
CA LEU A 130 -10.00 11.90 8.54
C LEU A 130 -8.85 12.47 7.69
N LEU A 131 -9.16 13.12 6.57
CA LEU A 131 -8.17 13.79 5.73
C LEU A 131 -7.59 15.04 6.41
N SER A 132 -8.40 15.81 7.12
CA SER A 132 -7.98 17.06 7.78
C SER A 132 -7.22 16.84 9.10
N GLN A 133 -7.52 15.78 9.85
CA GLN A 133 -6.83 15.47 11.11
C GLN A 133 -5.40 14.93 10.96
N ARG A 134 -5.00 14.50 9.77
CA ARG A 134 -3.67 13.93 9.49
C ARG A 134 -2.77 14.83 8.61
N ALA A 135 -3.14 16.10 8.45
CA ALA A 135 -2.31 17.13 7.82
C ALA A 135 -1.33 17.75 8.82
#